data_AF-A0A6S6PBB1-F1
#
_entry.id   AF-A0A6S6PBB1-F1
#
_cell.length_a   1.000
_cell.length_b   1.000
_cell.length_c   1.000
_cell.angle_alpha   90.00
_cell.angle_beta   90.00
_cell.angle_gamma   90.00
#
_symmetry.space_group_name_H-M   'P 1'
#
loop_
_entity.id
_entity.type
_entity.pdbx_description
1 polymer ?
#
loop_
_entity_poly.entity_id
_entity_poly.type
_entity_poly.pdbx_seq_one_letter_code
_entity_poly.pdbx_strand_id
1 'polypeptide(L)'
;MSNPILQAAGSFTGSCIACLGGTDTAIAFRGEPEWCVAALVVLGLPTSEAVATFDLAHPDAPPVLTVTYRVCRDCARKSGKLPDPGLILNGFEIPCVSQPGVVA
;
A
#
# COMPACT_ATOMS: atom_id res chain seq x y z
N MET A 1 15.53 32.79 -1.56
CA MET A 1 14.85 32.50 -2.83
C MET A 1 14.54 31.01 -2.81
N SER A 2 13.31 30.65 -2.45
CA SER A 2 12.92 29.28 -2.09
C SER A 2 12.18 28.62 -3.25
N ASN A 3 12.59 27.41 -3.61
CA ASN A 3 12.14 26.69 -4.79
C ASN A 3 10.74 26.06 -4.56
N PRO A 4 9.69 26.41 -5.34
CA PRO A 4 8.30 26.05 -5.03
C PRO A 4 7.89 24.60 -5.34
N ILE A 5 8.79 23.74 -5.84
CA ILE A 5 8.44 22.35 -6.19
C ILE A 5 8.47 21.41 -4.97
N LEU A 6 9.25 21.74 -3.93
CA LEU A 6 9.42 20.89 -2.75
C LEU A 6 8.39 21.12 -1.62
N GLN A 7 7.54 22.15 -1.71
CA GLN A 7 6.40 22.34 -0.79
C GLN A 7 5.09 21.73 -1.31
N ALA A 8 5.10 21.15 -2.53
CA ALA A 8 3.99 20.36 -3.08
C ALA A 8 4.17 18.84 -2.86
N ALA A 9 5.28 18.41 -2.27
CA ALA A 9 5.47 17.05 -1.80
C ALA A 9 4.81 16.92 -0.42
N GLY A 10 3.47 16.99 -0.39
CA GLY A 10 2.71 16.66 0.81
C GLY A 10 3.19 15.31 1.30
N SER A 11 3.69 15.24 2.53
CA SER A 11 4.04 13.93 3.10
C SER A 11 2.73 13.17 3.22
N PHE A 12 2.42 12.29 2.27
CA PHE A 12 1.27 11.39 2.33
C PHE A 12 1.41 10.36 3.47
N THR A 13 2.41 10.54 4.34
CA THR A 13 2.58 9.90 5.64
C THR A 13 1.26 9.98 6.41
N GLY A 14 0.61 8.84 6.58
CA GLY A 14 -0.67 8.77 7.28
C GLY A 14 -1.91 8.88 6.39
N SER A 15 -1.79 8.89 5.06
CA SER A 15 -2.93 8.88 4.14
C SER A 15 -3.21 7.48 3.59
N CYS A 16 -4.47 7.22 3.28
CA CYS A 16 -4.90 6.05 2.54
C CYS A 16 -4.40 6.17 1.10
N ILE A 17 -3.74 5.12 0.61
CA ILE A 17 -3.18 5.09 -0.75
C ILE A 17 -4.26 5.20 -1.85
N ALA A 18 -5.51 4.81 -1.56
CA ALA A 18 -6.59 4.79 -2.54
C ALA A 18 -7.42 6.08 -2.59
N CYS A 19 -7.70 6.72 -1.45
CA CYS A 19 -8.52 7.95 -1.41
C CYS A 19 -7.78 9.19 -0.93
N LEU A 20 -6.52 9.05 -0.55
CA LEU A 20 -5.64 10.10 0.01
C LEU A 20 -6.11 10.71 1.35
N GLY A 21 -7.27 10.31 1.87
CA GLY A 21 -7.75 10.69 3.20
C GLY A 21 -6.90 10.12 4.32
N GLY A 22 -6.83 10.81 5.47
CA GLY A 22 -6.07 10.34 6.63
C GLY A 22 -6.51 8.96 7.12
N THR A 23 -5.55 8.10 7.46
CA THR A 23 -5.79 6.75 7.98
C THR A 23 -4.64 6.26 8.88
N ASP A 24 -5.04 5.59 9.95
CA ASP A 24 -4.19 4.86 10.88
C ASP A 24 -4.30 3.34 10.68
N THR A 25 -4.91 2.88 9.58
CA THR A 25 -5.04 1.46 9.26
C THR A 25 -4.21 1.06 8.04
N ALA A 26 -3.80 -0.21 7.99
CA ALA A 26 -3.01 -0.76 6.90
C ALA A 26 -3.38 -2.23 6.59
N ILE A 27 -2.93 -2.67 5.42
CA ILE A 27 -2.87 -4.07 4.97
C ILE A 27 -1.46 -4.33 4.48
N ALA A 28 -0.93 -5.51 4.78
CA ALA A 28 0.32 -5.99 4.24
C ALA A 28 0.07 -6.95 3.06
N PHE A 29 0.96 -6.93 2.09
CA PHE A 29 1.00 -7.86 0.99
C PHE A 29 2.37 -8.50 0.92
N ARG A 30 2.41 -9.81 0.67
CA ARG A 30 3.66 -10.54 0.51
C ARG A 30 3.64 -11.35 -0.77
N GLY A 31 4.73 -11.27 -1.53
CA GLY A 31 4.90 -12.01 -2.77
C GLY A 31 5.92 -11.32 -3.65
N GLU A 32 5.91 -11.69 -4.92
CA GLU A 32 6.71 -11.09 -5.97
C GLU A 32 6.28 -9.63 -6.23
N PRO A 33 7.15 -8.77 -6.78
CA PRO A 33 6.83 -7.37 -7.09
C PRO A 33 5.51 -7.19 -7.86
N GLU A 34 5.26 -8.00 -8.87
CA GLU A 34 4.04 -7.99 -9.66
C GLU A 34 2.78 -8.28 -8.83
N TRP A 35 2.90 -9.08 -7.76
CA TRP A 35 1.80 -9.37 -6.86
C TRP A 35 1.47 -8.16 -5.98
N CYS A 36 2.50 -7.47 -5.50
CA CYS A 36 2.34 -6.22 -4.75
C CYS A 36 1.74 -5.11 -5.62
N VAL A 37 2.12 -5.03 -6.90
CA VAL A 37 1.49 -4.12 -7.88
C VAL A 37 0.03 -4.50 -8.11
N ALA A 38 -0.27 -5.79 -8.31
CA ALA A 38 -1.64 -6.27 -8.50
C ALA A 38 -2.53 -5.94 -7.30
N ALA A 39 -1.99 -5.98 -6.08
CA ALA A 39 -2.70 -5.56 -4.87
C ALA A 39 -3.12 -4.08 -4.90
N LEU A 40 -2.26 -3.19 -5.38
CA LEU A 40 -2.58 -1.77 -5.57
C LEU A 40 -3.70 -1.58 -6.61
N VAL A 41 -3.69 -2.36 -7.68
CA VAL A 41 -4.79 -2.36 -8.67
C VAL A 41 -6.09 -2.84 -8.05
N VAL A 42 -6.06 -3.87 -7.21
CA VAL A 42 -7.24 -4.35 -6.45
C VAL A 42 -7.78 -3.29 -5.49
N LEU A 43 -6.90 -2.43 -4.94
CA LEU A 43 -7.27 -1.27 -4.12
C LEU A 43 -7.89 -0.12 -4.93
N GLY A 44 -7.92 -0.24 -6.26
CA GLY A 44 -8.56 0.71 -7.17
C GLY A 44 -7.60 1.71 -7.81
N LEU A 45 -6.28 1.55 -7.65
CA LEU A 45 -5.33 2.38 -8.38
C LEU A 45 -5.30 1.97 -9.86
N PRO A 46 -5.26 2.93 -10.80
CA PRO A 46 -4.94 2.64 -12.19
C PRO A 46 -3.61 1.88 -12.31
N THR A 47 -3.51 0.92 -13.23
CA THR A 47 -2.30 0.08 -13.37
C THR A 47 -1.01 0.88 -13.51
N SER A 48 -1.01 1.96 -14.29
CA SER A 48 0.15 2.83 -14.46
C SER A 48 0.57 3.52 -13.17
N GLU A 49 -0.39 3.93 -12.34
CA GLU A 49 -0.14 4.53 -11.03
C GLU A 49 0.32 3.50 -10.01
N ALA A 50 -0.23 2.29 -10.06
CA ALA A 50 0.17 1.17 -9.20
C ALA A 50 1.65 0.80 -9.43
N VAL A 51 2.08 0.67 -10.70
CA VAL A 51 3.48 0.42 -11.06
C VAL A 51 4.37 1.56 -10.58
N ALA A 52 4.04 2.81 -10.93
CA ALA A 52 4.84 3.97 -10.52
C ALA A 52 4.96 4.11 -9.01
N THR A 53 3.88 3.82 -8.28
CA THR A 53 3.86 3.87 -6.80
C THR A 53 4.74 2.78 -6.20
N PHE A 54 4.69 1.56 -6.75
CA PHE A 54 5.53 0.46 -6.30
C PHE A 54 7.02 0.75 -6.57
N ASP A 55 7.37 1.13 -7.80
CA ASP A 55 8.76 1.37 -8.21
C ASP A 55 9.39 2.53 -7.43
N LEU A 56 8.62 3.57 -7.14
CA LEU A 56 9.09 4.69 -6.33
C LEU A 56 9.37 4.28 -4.87
N ALA A 57 8.56 3.39 -4.31
CA ALA A 57 8.69 2.93 -2.92
C ALA A 57 9.74 1.82 -2.77
N HIS A 58 9.96 1.02 -3.81
CA HIS A 58 10.79 -0.18 -3.79
C HIS A 58 11.68 -0.30 -5.05
N PRO A 59 12.60 0.66 -5.29
CA PRO A 59 13.41 0.69 -6.51
C PRO A 59 14.31 -0.55 -6.68
N ASP A 60 14.72 -1.16 -5.57
CA ASP A 60 15.56 -2.37 -5.53
C ASP A 60 14.79 -3.56 -4.92
N ALA A 61 13.50 -3.70 -5.26
CA ALA A 61 12.65 -4.75 -4.70
C ALA A 61 13.29 -6.15 -4.86
N PRO A 62 13.45 -6.92 -3.77
CA PRO A 62 13.92 -8.30 -3.89
C PRO A 62 12.85 -9.18 -4.56
N PRO A 63 13.21 -10.41 -4.98
CA PRO A 63 12.28 -11.31 -5.67
C PRO A 63 10.99 -11.60 -4.90
N VAL A 64 11.04 -11.61 -3.57
CA VAL A 64 9.86 -11.70 -2.70
C VAL A 64 10.03 -10.67 -1.58
N LEU A 65 9.00 -9.85 -1.36
CA LEU A 65 9.00 -8.83 -0.32
C LEU A 65 7.65 -8.77 0.40
N THR A 66 7.66 -8.20 1.60
CA THR A 66 6.44 -7.82 2.31
C THR A 66 6.32 -6.30 2.29
N VAL A 67 5.22 -5.80 1.74
CA VAL A 67 4.92 -4.36 1.67
C VAL A 67 3.67 -4.05 2.46
N THR A 68 3.72 -2.99 3.25
CA THR A 68 2.57 -2.49 4.00
C THR A 68 2.04 -1.23 3.35
N TYR A 69 0.76 -1.24 2.97
CA TYR A 69 0.06 -0.07 2.43
C TYR A 69 -0.97 0.44 3.42
N ARG A 70 -0.99 1.77 3.60
CA ARG A 70 -2.04 2.44 4.37
C ARG A 70 -3.32 2.45 3.57
N VAL A 71 -4.37 1.85 4.13
CA VAL A 71 -5.67 1.70 3.47
C VAL A 71 -6.74 1.90 4.53
N CYS A 72 -7.67 2.82 4.29
CA CYS A 72 -8.82 2.98 5.16
C CYS A 72 -9.82 1.83 4.96
N ARG A 73 -10.59 1.53 6.00
CA ARG A 73 -11.57 0.43 5.98
C ARG A 73 -12.56 0.53 4.81
N ASP A 74 -13.00 1.73 4.46
CA ASP A 74 -13.94 1.94 3.36
C ASP A 74 -13.34 1.58 2.00
N CYS A 75 -12.09 1.97 1.75
CA CYS A 75 -11.38 1.61 0.51
C CYS A 75 -11.06 0.12 0.44
N ALA A 76 -10.64 -0.49 1.56
CA ALA A 76 -10.44 -1.94 1.63
C ALA A 76 -11.73 -2.69 1.27
N ARG A 77 -12.87 -2.29 1.84
CA ARG A 77 -14.17 -2.94 1.60
C ARG A 77 -14.68 -2.78 0.17
N LYS A 78 -14.42 -1.64 -0.47
CA LYS A 78 -14.78 -1.43 -1.89
C LYS A 78 -14.13 -2.46 -2.83
N SER A 79 -12.94 -2.95 -2.48
CA SER A 79 -12.26 -3.97 -3.28
C SER A 79 -12.98 -5.33 -3.24
N GLY A 80 -13.72 -5.62 -2.17
CA GLY A 80 -14.41 -6.91 -1.93
C GLY A 80 -13.49 -8.14 -1.81
N LYS A 81 -12.17 -7.96 -1.98
CA LYS A 81 -11.18 -9.04 -2.09
C LYS A 81 -10.14 -9.02 -0.98
N LEU A 82 -10.12 -7.94 -0.19
CA LEU A 82 -9.12 -7.70 0.83
C LEU A 82 -9.71 -7.87 2.23
N PRO A 83 -8.92 -8.33 3.21
CA PRO A 83 -9.34 -8.37 4.61
C PRO A 83 -9.60 -6.95 5.14
N ASP A 84 -10.36 -6.84 6.23
CA ASP A 84 -10.50 -5.57 6.97
C ASP A 84 -9.11 -5.13 7.47
N PRO A 85 -8.69 -3.87 7.25
CA PRO A 85 -7.34 -3.42 7.59
C PRO A 85 -7.14 -3.30 9.11
N GLY A 86 -5.91 -3.54 9.56
CA GLY A 86 -5.51 -3.47 10.97
C GLY A 86 -4.96 -2.10 11.35
N LEU A 87 -4.97 -1.77 12.65
CA LEU A 87 -4.41 -0.51 13.14
C LEU A 87 -2.88 -0.52 13.08
N ILE A 88 -2.30 0.64 12.76
CA ILE A 88 -0.86 0.89 12.76
C ILE A 88 -0.50 1.42 14.15
N LEU A 89 -0.71 0.57 15.15
CA LEU A 89 -0.37 0.83 16.55
C LEU A 89 0.47 -0.33 17.08
N ASN A 90 1.36 -0.04 18.02
CA ASN A 90 2.18 -1.08 18.63
C ASN A 90 1.31 -2.16 19.28
N GLY A 91 1.59 -3.42 18.96
CA GLY A 91 0.84 -4.58 19.47
C GLY A 91 -0.40 -4.95 18.67
N PHE A 92 -0.74 -4.23 17.59
CA PHE A 92 -1.80 -4.63 16.66
C PHE A 92 -1.21 -5.40 15.48
N GLU A 93 -1.85 -6.51 15.13
CA GLU A 93 -1.49 -7.27 13.93
C GLU A 93 -2.06 -6.59 12.69
N ILE A 94 -1.20 -6.37 11.71
CA ILE A 94 -1.60 -5.89 10.38
C ILE A 94 -1.92 -7.12 9.53
N PRO A 95 -3.16 -7.26 9.02
CA PRO A 95 -3.53 -8.37 8.16
C PRO A 95 -2.65 -8.43 6.92
N CYS A 96 -2.13 -9.61 6.61
CA CYS A 96 -1.25 -9.83 5.47
C CYS A 96 -1.91 -10.76 4.46
N VAL A 97 -1.92 -10.34 3.19
CA VAL A 97 -2.33 -11.18 2.05
C VAL A 97 -1.07 -11.68 1.35
N SER A 98 -0.86 -12.99 1.35
CA SER A 98 0.33 -13.61 0.73
C SER A 98 -0.02 -14.26 -0.60
N GLN A 99 0.89 -14.17 -1.57
CA GLN A 99 0.82 -14.94 -2.80
C GLN A 99 0.80 -16.44 -2.48
N PRO A 100 -0.06 -17.25 -3.13
CA PRO A 100 -0.05 -18.70 -2.95
C PRO A 100 1.35 -19.30 -3.19
N GLY A 101 1.82 -20.13 -2.25
CA GLY A 101 3.15 -20.74 -2.33
C GLY A 101 4.28 -19.94 -1.67
N VAL A 102 4.04 -18.68 -1.29
CA VAL A 102 4.97 -17.88 -0.50
C VAL A 102 4.63 -18.05 0.98
N VAL A 103 5.45 -18.82 1.71
CA VAL A 103 5.29 -19.03 3.16
C VAL A 103 5.85 -17.86 3.96
N ALA A 104 5.25 -17.61 5.13
CA ALA A 104 5.59 -16.53 6.06
C ALA A 104 6.97 -16.71 6.71
#